data_AF-A0A1F9DEM7-F1
#
_entry.id   AF-A0A1F9DEM7-F1
#
_cell.length_a   1.000
_cell.length_b   1.000
_cell.length_c   1.000
_cell.angle_alpha   90.00
_cell.angle_beta   90.00
_cell.angle_gamma   90.00
#
_symmetry.space_group_name_H-M   'P 1'
#
loop_
_entity.id
_entity.type
_entity.pdbx_description
1 polymer ?
#
loop_
_entity_poly.entity_id
_entity_poly.type
_entity_poly.pdbx_seq_one_letter_code
_entity_poly.pdbx_strand_id
1 'polypeptide(L)'
;MKKYIRAFGIIILIGVVAYSSFSNGKTKTIKAGGILSVNDIQSDPLAYKGTITITGVVAGVTRSDPTVFAIIDTAEAIACKSTGCARFYLHVRYEGSIPKQWDEVNVTGSFTQSGRFPVFAATKVDVLRNYFGGK
;
A
#
# COMPACT_ATOMS: atom_id res chain seq x y z
N MET A 1 -26.61 -50.46 -43.88
CA MET A 1 -26.99 -50.77 -42.49
C MET A 1 -26.90 -49.48 -41.66
N LYS A 2 -28.02 -48.77 -41.51
CA LYS A 2 -28.16 -47.58 -40.66
C LYS A 2 -29.11 -47.95 -39.52
N LYS A 3 -28.63 -47.89 -38.28
CA LYS A 3 -29.47 -47.94 -37.08
C LYS A 3 -29.20 -46.66 -36.30
N TYR A 4 -30.27 -45.89 -36.16
CA TYR A 4 -30.37 -44.63 -35.45
C TYR A 4 -30.68 -44.87 -33.97
N ILE A 5 -30.57 -43.79 -33.19
CA ILE A 5 -31.19 -43.56 -31.88
C ILE A 5 -30.37 -44.05 -30.69
N ARG A 6 -29.64 -43.10 -30.09
CA ARG A 6 -29.92 -42.68 -28.71
C ARG A 6 -29.84 -41.17 -28.60
N ALA A 7 -31.00 -40.58 -28.34
CA ALA A 7 -31.17 -39.21 -27.91
C ALA A 7 -30.78 -39.08 -26.43
N PHE A 8 -29.92 -38.11 -26.13
CA PHE A 8 -29.75 -37.37 -24.86
C PHE A 8 -28.80 -36.24 -25.28
N GLY A 9 -29.27 -35.05 -25.66
CA GLY A 9 -30.12 -34.21 -24.86
C GLY A 9 -29.29 -33.67 -23.70
N ILE A 10 -28.56 -32.57 -23.93
CA ILE A 10 -28.35 -31.44 -23.02
C ILE A 10 -27.33 -30.47 -23.64
N ILE A 11 -27.85 -29.31 -24.03
CA ILE A 11 -27.13 -28.07 -24.34
C ILE A 11 -26.74 -27.48 -22.98
N ILE A 12 -25.44 -27.33 -22.68
CA ILE A 12 -25.01 -26.45 -21.57
C ILE A 12 -24.25 -25.27 -22.18
N LEU A 13 -25.05 -24.20 -22.28
CA LEU A 13 -24.72 -22.80 -22.11
C LEU A 13 -23.25 -22.46 -21.84
N ILE A 14 -22.77 -21.60 -22.73
CA ILE A 14 -21.66 -20.68 -22.59
C ILE A 14 -21.72 -20.02 -21.20
N GLY A 15 -21.00 -20.59 -20.25
CA GLY A 15 -20.68 -19.96 -18.98
C GLY A 15 -19.32 -19.32 -19.12
N VAL A 16 -19.29 -18.00 -19.29
CA VAL A 16 -18.10 -17.17 -19.13
C VAL A 16 -17.43 -17.60 -17.82
N VAL A 17 -16.26 -18.22 -17.92
CA VAL A 17 -15.38 -18.46 -16.77
C VAL A 17 -14.85 -17.09 -16.38
N ALA A 18 -15.67 -16.33 -15.66
CA ALA A 18 -15.21 -15.25 -14.83
C ALA A 18 -14.30 -15.93 -13.80
N TYR A 19 -12.99 -15.76 -13.96
CA TYR A 19 -12.01 -16.05 -12.93
C TYR A 19 -12.32 -15.14 -11.72
N SER A 20 -13.31 -15.51 -10.92
CA SER A 20 -13.49 -14.95 -9.60
C SER A 20 -12.43 -15.58 -8.71
N SER A 21 -11.25 -14.94 -8.70
CA SER A 21 -10.23 -15.14 -7.67
C SER A 21 -10.87 -14.82 -6.31
N PHE A 22 -11.47 -15.83 -5.68
CA PHE A 22 -12.04 -15.73 -4.35
C PHE A 22 -10.90 -15.79 -3.33
N SER A 23 -10.17 -14.69 -3.21
CA SER A 23 -9.18 -14.48 -2.16
C SER A 23 -9.90 -14.28 -0.83
N ASN A 24 -10.05 -15.35 -0.06
CA ASN A 24 -10.61 -15.39 1.30
C ASN A 24 -9.64 -14.81 2.37
N GLY A 25 -9.03 -13.66 2.08
CA GLY A 25 -8.24 -12.91 3.05
C GLY A 25 -9.12 -11.86 3.72
N LYS A 26 -9.27 -11.89 5.05
CA LYS A 26 -9.93 -10.82 5.81
C LYS A 26 -9.14 -9.52 5.63
N THR A 27 -9.48 -8.74 4.61
CA THR A 27 -8.91 -7.41 4.38
C THR A 27 -9.44 -6.47 5.45
N LYS A 28 -8.55 -5.79 6.18
CA LYS A 28 -8.95 -4.71 7.08
C LYS A 28 -9.62 -3.62 6.24
N THR A 29 -10.88 -3.33 6.52
CA THR A 29 -11.62 -2.23 5.88
C THR A 29 -11.02 -0.90 6.30
N ILE A 30 -10.74 -0.03 5.32
CA ILE A 30 -10.17 1.29 5.57
C ILE A 30 -11.23 2.18 6.24
N LYS A 31 -10.86 2.88 7.32
CA LYS A 31 -11.74 3.79 8.08
C LYS A 31 -12.35 4.87 7.18
N ALA A 32 -13.50 5.41 7.58
CA ALA A 32 -14.16 6.53 6.90
C ALA A 32 -13.17 7.71 6.76
N GLY A 33 -12.94 8.15 5.52
CA GLY A 33 -11.86 9.08 5.15
C GLY A 33 -10.76 8.44 4.29
N GLY A 34 -10.64 7.10 4.25
CA GLY A 34 -9.82 6.38 3.28
C GLY A 34 -8.30 6.45 3.48
N ILE A 35 -7.85 7.18 4.51
CA ILE A 35 -6.44 7.47 4.78
C ILE A 35 -6.02 6.75 6.06
N LEU A 36 -4.92 6.01 5.99
CA LEU A 36 -4.35 5.24 7.09
C LEU A 36 -3.14 5.97 7.68
N SER A 37 -2.91 5.85 8.98
CA SER A 37 -1.65 6.26 9.59
C SER A 37 -0.58 5.18 9.43
N VAL A 38 0.69 5.54 9.59
CA VAL A 38 1.80 4.57 9.60
C VAL A 38 1.65 3.57 10.75
N ASN A 39 1.04 3.95 11.87
CA ASN A 39 0.80 3.03 12.97
C ASN A 39 -0.29 1.98 12.65
N ASP A 40 -1.31 2.34 11.88
CA ASP A 40 -2.39 1.39 11.49
C ASP A 40 -1.84 0.18 10.71
N ILE A 41 -0.83 0.41 9.87
CA ILE A 41 -0.23 -0.61 9.02
C ILE A 41 0.84 -1.46 9.72
N GLN A 42 1.43 -0.98 10.82
CA GLN A 42 2.58 -1.61 11.47
C GLN A 42 2.34 -3.09 11.83
N SER A 43 1.12 -3.40 12.29
CA SER A 43 0.75 -4.74 12.77
C SER A 43 0.73 -5.80 11.67
N ASP A 44 0.24 -5.45 10.48
CA ASP A 44 0.15 -6.37 9.33
C ASP A 44 0.04 -5.56 8.02
N PRO A 45 1.16 -5.15 7.42
CA PRO A 45 1.16 -4.38 6.17
C PRO A 45 0.51 -5.14 5.01
N LEU A 46 0.65 -6.47 4.99
CA LEU A 46 0.17 -7.30 3.88
C LEU A 46 -1.33 -7.60 3.96
N ALA A 47 -1.99 -7.30 5.08
CA ALA A 47 -3.45 -7.35 5.21
C ALA A 47 -4.16 -6.29 4.36
N TYR A 48 -3.46 -5.22 3.96
CA TYR A 48 -4.01 -4.17 3.12
C TYR A 48 -3.78 -4.53 1.64
N LYS A 49 -4.88 -4.72 0.90
CA LYS A 49 -4.86 -5.08 -0.52
C LYS A 49 -5.33 -3.90 -1.38
N GLY A 50 -4.79 -3.81 -2.59
CA GLY A 50 -5.12 -2.75 -3.55
C GLY A 50 -4.45 -1.42 -3.25
N THR A 51 -4.94 -0.37 -3.90
CA THR A 51 -4.43 0.99 -3.74
C THR A 51 -4.99 1.64 -2.47
N ILE A 52 -4.11 2.03 -1.56
CA ILE A 52 -4.43 2.68 -0.29
C ILE A 52 -3.64 3.98 -0.16
N THR A 53 -4.13 4.89 0.68
CA THR A 53 -3.41 6.13 1.03
C THR A 53 -2.95 6.06 2.47
N ILE A 54 -1.69 6.40 2.70
CA ILE A 54 -1.07 6.41 4.02
C ILE A 54 -0.53 7.81 4.28
N THR A 55 -0.83 8.37 5.46
CA THR A 55 -0.24 9.62 5.93
C THR A 55 0.92 9.34 6.87
N GLY A 56 2.01 10.08 6.70
CA GLY A 56 3.13 10.08 7.64
C GLY A 56 4.10 11.22 7.39
N VAL A 57 5.13 11.31 8.23
CA VAL A 57 6.19 12.30 8.12
C VAL A 57 7.46 11.65 7.56
N VAL A 58 8.09 12.29 6.59
CA VAL A 58 9.33 11.82 5.97
C VAL A 58 10.47 11.86 6.98
N ALA A 59 11.01 10.68 7.30
CA ALA A 59 12.15 10.53 8.19
C ALA A 59 13.50 10.69 7.48
N GLY A 60 13.55 10.33 6.19
CA GLY A 60 14.74 10.49 5.36
C GLY A 60 14.76 9.54 4.17
N VAL A 61 15.77 9.69 3.32
CA VAL A 61 16.00 8.83 2.15
C VAL A 61 16.97 7.72 2.50
N THR A 62 16.74 6.52 1.98
CA THR A 62 17.61 5.37 2.22
C THR A 62 18.94 5.58 1.51
N ARG A 63 20.07 5.39 2.22
CA ARG A 63 21.41 5.55 1.62
C ARG A 63 21.71 4.54 0.50
N SER A 64 21.10 3.36 0.56
CA SER A 64 21.31 2.28 -0.41
C SER A 64 20.48 2.43 -1.68
N ASP A 65 19.36 3.15 -1.64
CA ASP A 65 18.46 3.34 -2.78
C ASP A 65 17.80 4.73 -2.68
N PRO A 66 18.19 5.69 -3.54
CA PRO A 66 17.65 7.06 -3.50
C PRO A 66 16.18 7.14 -3.90
N THR A 67 15.61 6.08 -4.49
CA THR A 67 14.18 6.00 -4.84
C THR A 67 13.31 5.52 -3.67
N VAL A 68 13.92 5.18 -2.54
CA VAL A 68 13.22 4.69 -1.35
C VAL A 68 13.43 5.65 -0.19
N PHE A 69 12.34 6.19 0.33
CA PHE A 69 12.34 7.02 1.53
C PHE A 69 11.51 6.37 2.64
N ALA A 70 11.83 6.71 3.88
CA ALA A 70 11.12 6.24 5.04
C ALA A 70 10.14 7.30 5.52
N ILE A 71 8.91 6.87 5.85
CA ILE A 71 7.95 7.68 6.59
C ILE A 71 7.63 7.05 7.95
N ILE A 72 7.33 7.92 8.90
CA ILE A 72 6.97 7.56 10.28
C ILE A 72 5.59 8.13 10.63
N ASP A 73 5.01 7.66 11.73
CA ASP A 73 3.73 8.18 12.19
C ASP A 73 3.83 9.67 12.56
N THR A 74 2.87 10.47 12.09
CA THR A 74 2.84 11.91 12.35
C THR A 74 2.78 12.22 13.85
N ALA A 75 2.01 11.45 14.64
CA ALA A 75 1.90 11.69 16.07
C ALA A 75 3.21 11.40 16.79
N GLU A 76 3.93 10.34 16.40
CA GLU A 76 5.27 10.03 16.95
C GLU A 76 6.29 11.13 16.59
N ALA A 77 6.32 11.55 15.33
CA ALA A 77 7.23 12.60 14.85
C ALA A 77 7.08 13.91 15.65
N ILE A 78 5.83 14.33 15.89
CA ILE A 78 5.50 15.56 16.62
C ILE A 78 5.81 15.39 18.11
N ALA A 79 5.39 14.28 18.74
CA ALA A 79 5.57 14.05 20.16
C ALA A 79 7.06 14.03 20.55
N CYS A 80 7.91 13.40 19.74
CA CYS A 80 9.34 13.34 20.00
C CYS A 80 10.13 14.55 19.51
N LYS A 81 9.55 15.37 18.61
CA LYS A 81 10.28 16.39 17.84
C LYS A 81 11.53 15.82 17.16
N SER A 82 11.47 14.55 16.77
CA SER A 82 12.54 13.85 16.07
C SER A 82 11.94 12.82 15.11
N THR A 83 12.53 12.70 13.93
CA THR A 83 12.21 11.63 12.98
C THR A 83 12.92 10.31 13.31
N GLY A 84 13.80 10.31 14.31
CA GLY A 84 14.58 9.14 14.73
C GLY A 84 13.97 8.33 15.89
N CYS A 85 12.87 8.81 16.50
CA CYS A 85 12.28 8.14 17.67
C CYS A 85 11.25 7.06 17.33
N ALA A 86 10.82 6.99 16.07
CA ALA A 86 9.68 6.19 15.68
C ALA A 86 9.94 4.70 15.89
N ARG A 87 8.90 3.97 16.29
CA ARG A 87 8.99 2.52 16.49
C ARG A 87 8.93 1.75 15.19
N PHE A 88 8.38 2.36 14.14
CA PHE A 88 8.21 1.75 12.83
C PHE A 88 8.48 2.76 11.72
N TYR A 89 9.23 2.31 10.71
CA TYR A 89 9.56 3.08 9.52
C TYR A 89 8.97 2.36 8.31
N LEU A 90 7.98 3.00 7.69
CA LEU A 90 7.44 2.50 6.44
C LEU A 90 8.37 2.92 5.31
N HIS A 91 8.91 1.94 4.59
CA HIS A 91 9.71 2.19 3.40
C HIS A 91 8.80 2.35 2.18
N VAL A 92 8.88 3.52 1.56
CA VAL A 92 8.09 3.91 0.40
C VAL A 92 9.03 4.04 -0.80
N ARG A 93 8.77 3.26 -1.84
CA ARG A 93 9.42 3.39 -3.15
C ARG A 93 8.62 4.36 -4.01
N TYR A 94 9.29 5.34 -4.60
CA TYR A 94 8.68 6.31 -5.49
C TYR A 94 9.67 6.74 -6.56
N GLU A 95 9.23 6.73 -7.82
CA GLU A 95 10.07 7.12 -8.97
C GLU A 95 10.04 8.62 -9.27
N GLY A 96 9.17 9.38 -8.59
CA GLY A 96 9.06 10.83 -8.74
C GLY A 96 9.99 11.63 -7.81
N SER A 97 9.69 12.91 -7.65
CA SER A 97 10.43 13.79 -6.72
C SER A 97 10.23 13.34 -5.28
N ILE A 98 11.33 13.00 -4.61
CA ILE A 98 11.31 12.59 -3.21
C ILE A 98 11.04 13.81 -2.31
N PRO A 99 10.05 13.75 -1.40
CA PRO A 99 9.77 14.83 -0.47
C PRO A 99 10.92 15.04 0.52
N LYS A 100 11.00 16.24 1.10
CA LYS A 100 12.05 16.61 2.06
C LYS A 100 11.80 15.94 3.39
N GLN A 101 12.86 15.75 4.17
CA GLN A 101 12.74 15.37 5.57
C GLN A 101 11.81 16.37 6.28
N TRP A 102 10.96 15.87 7.18
CA TRP A 102 9.91 16.62 7.88
C TRP A 102 8.69 17.05 7.07
N ASP A 103 8.61 16.70 5.79
CA ASP A 103 7.35 16.80 5.05
C ASP A 103 6.35 15.78 5.61
N GLU A 104 5.16 16.25 5.98
CA GLU A 104 3.98 15.42 6.12
C GLU A 104 3.44 15.12 4.72
N VAL A 105 3.25 13.85 4.42
CA VAL A 105 2.88 13.40 3.08
C VAL A 105 1.71 12.43 3.14
N ASN A 106 0.87 12.48 2.11
CA ASN A 106 -0.02 11.39 1.75
C ASN A 106 0.64 10.59 0.62
N VAL A 107 0.93 9.32 0.89
CA VAL A 107 1.45 8.38 -0.10
C VAL A 107 0.34 7.45 -0.53
N THR A 108 0.01 7.45 -1.81
CA THR A 108 -0.99 6.55 -2.39
C THR A 108 -0.28 5.49 -3.22
N GLY A 109 -0.63 4.22 -3.01
CA GLY A 109 0.08 3.10 -3.60
C GLY A 109 -0.38 1.76 -3.05
N SER A 110 0.47 0.75 -3.18
CA SER A 110 0.16 -0.60 -2.70
C SER A 110 1.40 -1.30 -2.15
N PHE A 111 1.20 -2.27 -1.27
CA PHE A 111 2.29 -3.13 -0.82
C PHE A 111 2.70 -4.11 -1.91
N THR A 112 4.00 -4.14 -2.19
CA THR A 112 4.62 -5.11 -3.09
C THR A 112 5.44 -6.09 -2.27
N GLN A 113 5.32 -7.37 -2.61
CA GLN A 113 6.12 -8.43 -2.01
C GLN A 113 7.40 -8.64 -2.83
N SER A 114 8.17 -7.55 -2.97
CA SER A 114 9.42 -7.55 -3.71
C SER A 114 10.59 -7.66 -2.74
N GLY A 115 10.90 -8.89 -2.31
CA GLY A 115 12.06 -9.18 -1.45
C GLY A 115 11.70 -9.65 -0.04
N ARG A 116 12.66 -9.50 0.90
CA ARG A 116 12.57 -10.02 2.28
C ARG A 116 11.60 -9.22 3.15
N PHE A 117 11.37 -7.94 2.84
CA PHE A 117 10.47 -7.06 3.59
C PHE A 117 9.47 -6.38 2.64
N PRO A 118 8.20 -6.19 3.07
CA PRO A 118 7.21 -5.52 2.24
C PRO A 118 7.59 -4.05 2.02
N VAL A 119 7.61 -3.62 0.76
CA VAL A 119 7.86 -2.23 0.37
C VAL A 119 6.56 -1.64 -0.17
N PHE A 120 6.24 -0.42 0.26
CA PHE A 120 5.10 0.30 -0.28
C PHE A 120 5.48 0.98 -1.59
N ALA A 121 4.96 0.50 -2.71
CA ALA A 121 5.17 1.12 -4.02
C ALA A 121 4.15 2.25 -4.20
N ALA A 122 4.61 3.49 -4.06
CA ALA A 122 3.78 4.67 -4.24
C ALA A 122 3.65 5.03 -5.72
N THR A 123 2.42 5.29 -6.15
CA THR A 123 2.11 5.87 -7.46
C THR A 123 1.91 7.38 -7.38
N LYS A 124 1.59 7.90 -6.18
CA LYS A 124 1.40 9.33 -5.92
C LYS A 124 1.92 9.69 -4.54
N VAL A 125 2.60 10.83 -4.44
CA VAL A 125 3.03 11.43 -3.17
C VAL A 125 2.59 12.88 -3.15
N ASP A 126 1.71 13.24 -2.22
CA ASP A 126 1.25 14.61 -2.01
C ASP A 126 1.88 15.15 -0.72
N VAL A 127 2.64 16.25 -0.82
CA VAL A 127 3.15 16.97 0.35
C VAL A 127 2.06 17.87 0.91
N LEU A 128 1.68 17.65 2.17
CA LEU A 128 0.63 18.40 2.85
C LEU A 128 1.18 19.65 3.52
N ARG A 129 2.28 19.49 4.27
CA ARG A 129 2.98 20.57 4.98
C ARG A 129 4.36 20.11 5.39
N ASN A 130 5.24 21.04 5.75
CA ASN A 130 6.53 20.72 6.36
C ASN A 130 6.52 21.17 7.83
N TYR A 131 6.86 20.27 8.76
CA TYR A 131 6.86 20.59 10.20
C TYR A 131 8.10 21.37 10.65
N PHE A 132 9.23 21.17 9.99
CA PHE A 132 10.51 21.77 10.34
C PHE A 132 11.25 22.17 9.07
N GLY A 133 10.68 23.17 8.39
CA GLY A 133 11.22 23.69 7.14
C GLY A 133 12.48 24.47 7.44
N GLY A 134 13.59 24.04 6.85
CA GLY A 134 14.92 24.58 7.08
C GLY A 134 15.00 26.11 7.04
N LYS A 135 15.92 26.62 7.87
CA LYS A 135 16.70 27.80 7.50
C LYS A 135 17.41 27.56 6.16
#